data_AF-A0A2H0YHA4-F1
#
_entry.id   AF-A0A2H0YHA4-F1
#
_cell.length_a   1.000
_cell.length_b   1.000
_cell.length_c   1.000
_cell.angle_alpha   90.00
_cell.angle_beta   90.00
_cell.angle_gamma   90.00
#
_symmetry.space_group_name_H-M   'P 1'
#
loop_
_entity.id
_entity.type
_entity.pdbx_description
1 polymer ?
#
loop_
_entity_poly.entity_id
_entity_poly.type
_entity_poly.pdbx_seq_one_letter_code
_entity_poly.pdbx_strand_id
1 'polypeptide(L)'
;MELKDYQKKTLEQVKRYLDALAEFKEKNDKAMKVDAELSIDFPAKAWEKVVNPFYHSMKNGLNEPLPNFYLKIPTGGGKTILACHAIDLVNRIYLKKQTGLVLWIIPTTQIYRQTLLSLRDREHPYRQVLDIASGGRITILEKMDRFSKLDTEENLIVMLLMLPSASRQNKEGLRHSCR
;
A
#
# COMPACT_ATOMS: atom_id res chain seq x y z
N MET A 1 12.39 16.57 -7.58
CA MET A 1 12.01 17.27 -6.32
C MET A 1 12.77 16.63 -5.16
N GLU A 2 13.41 17.41 -4.30
CA GLU A 2 14.10 16.86 -3.13
C GLU A 2 13.13 16.61 -1.96
N LEU A 3 13.31 15.48 -1.27
CA LEU A 3 12.54 15.16 -0.06
C LEU A 3 12.99 16.00 1.14
N LYS A 4 12.02 16.39 1.96
CA LYS A 4 12.27 17.06 3.25
C LYS A 4 12.86 16.07 4.27
N ASP A 5 13.57 16.57 5.28
CA ASP A 5 14.24 15.71 6.26
C ASP A 5 13.31 14.78 7.02
N TYR A 6 12.12 15.24 7.41
CA TYR A 6 11.15 14.35 8.06
C TYR A 6 10.65 13.26 7.10
N GLN A 7 10.56 13.54 5.80
CA GLN A 7 10.17 12.54 4.79
C GLN A 7 11.27 11.49 4.64
N LYS A 8 12.53 11.92 4.58
CA LYS A 8 13.72 11.04 4.60
C LYS A 8 13.71 10.15 5.85
N LYS A 9 13.51 10.72 7.04
CA LYS A 9 13.41 9.98 8.32
C LYS A 9 12.23 8.99 8.35
N THR A 10 11.07 9.38 7.84
CA THR A 10 9.92 8.48 7.71
C THR A 10 10.24 7.28 6.83
N LEU A 11 10.84 7.51 5.65
CA LEU A 11 11.19 6.43 4.73
C LEU A 11 12.29 5.51 5.29
N GLU A 12 13.24 6.06 6.05
CA GLU A 12 14.24 5.27 6.77
C GLU A 12 13.59 4.35 7.81
N GLN A 13 12.59 4.83 8.55
CA GLN A 13 11.85 3.98 9.49
C GLN A 13 11.03 2.89 8.76
N VAL A 14 10.39 3.23 7.64
CA VAL A 14 9.70 2.25 6.78
C VAL A 14 10.67 1.19 6.27
N LYS A 15 11.85 1.59 5.80
CA LYS A 15 12.91 0.69 5.35
C LYS A 15 13.31 -0.29 6.45
N ARG A 16 13.60 0.19 7.67
CA ARG A 16 13.97 -0.66 8.80
C ARG A 16 12.90 -1.70 9.13
N TYR A 17 11.63 -1.29 9.10
CA TYR A 17 10.52 -2.21 9.30
C TYR A 17 10.43 -3.26 8.18
N LEU A 18 10.55 -2.86 6.92
CA LEU A 18 10.50 -3.77 5.78
C LEU A 18 11.68 -4.76 5.76
N ASP A 19 12.88 -4.32 6.16
CA ASP A 19 14.05 -5.19 6.30
C ASP A 19 13.79 -6.29 7.35
N ALA A 20 13.27 -5.92 8.54
CA ALA A 20 12.89 -6.89 9.57
C ALA A 20 11.71 -7.79 9.10
N LEU A 21 10.75 -7.22 8.38
CA LEU A 21 9.59 -7.95 7.86
C LEU A 21 10.02 -9.03 6.87
N ALA A 22 10.93 -8.71 5.95
CA ALA A 22 11.49 -9.67 5.01
C ALA A 22 12.26 -10.79 5.73
N GLU A 23 13.05 -10.45 6.75
CA GLU A 23 13.78 -11.42 7.57
C GLU A 23 12.84 -12.42 8.27
N PHE A 24 11.82 -11.91 8.97
CA PHE A 24 10.88 -12.79 9.69
C PHE A 24 9.97 -13.55 8.74
N LYS A 25 9.60 -12.97 7.60
CA LYS A 25 8.86 -13.70 6.55
C LYS A 25 9.68 -14.88 6.04
N GLU A 26 10.96 -14.69 5.72
CA GLU A 26 11.80 -15.79 5.24
C GLU A 26 11.93 -16.92 6.29
N LYS A 27 12.05 -16.57 7.57
CA LYS A 27 12.04 -17.54 8.67
C LYS A 27 10.73 -18.32 8.74
N ASN A 28 9.60 -17.61 8.67
CA ASN A 28 8.27 -18.23 8.65
C ASN A 28 8.09 -19.16 7.45
N ASP A 29 8.45 -18.70 6.25
CA ASP A 29 8.32 -19.51 5.02
C ASP A 29 9.19 -20.77 5.07
N LYS A 30 10.37 -20.73 5.71
CA LYS A 30 11.22 -21.92 5.93
C LYS A 30 10.60 -22.88 6.94
N ALA A 31 10.04 -22.37 8.03
CA ALA A 31 9.37 -23.19 9.05
C ALA A 31 8.12 -23.89 8.47
N MET A 32 7.29 -23.15 7.73
CA MET A 32 6.08 -23.65 7.07
C MET A 32 6.33 -24.77 6.05
N LYS A 33 7.54 -24.82 5.45
CA LYS A 33 7.94 -25.91 4.54
C LYS A 33 8.25 -27.21 5.27
N VAL A 34 8.62 -27.13 6.55
CA VAL A 34 8.89 -28.29 7.40
C VAL A 34 7.59 -28.77 8.04
N ASP A 35 6.86 -27.83 8.64
CA ASP A 35 5.58 -28.09 9.30
C ASP A 35 4.73 -26.81 9.29
N ALA A 36 3.49 -26.94 8.81
CA ALA A 36 2.55 -25.83 8.73
C ALA A 36 2.12 -25.31 10.11
N GLU A 37 2.23 -26.11 11.17
CA GLU A 37 1.92 -25.69 12.54
C GLU A 37 2.96 -24.73 13.12
N LEU A 38 4.16 -24.65 12.51
CA LEU A 38 5.23 -23.73 12.90
C LEU A 38 5.03 -22.30 12.39
N SER A 39 3.87 -21.99 11.82
CA SER A 39 3.51 -20.64 11.39
C SER A 39 3.64 -19.64 12.53
N ILE A 40 4.32 -18.53 12.27
CA ILE A 40 4.45 -17.42 13.21
C ILE A 40 3.75 -16.17 12.67
N ASP A 41 3.32 -15.31 13.58
CA ASP A 41 2.93 -13.94 13.26
C ASP A 41 4.19 -13.11 12.95
N PHE A 42 4.76 -13.35 11.76
CA PHE A 42 5.98 -12.68 11.31
C PHE A 42 5.84 -11.15 11.23
N PRO A 43 4.66 -10.56 10.88
CA PRO A 43 4.51 -9.11 10.95
C PRO A 43 4.57 -8.55 12.37
N ALA A 44 3.94 -9.21 13.34
CA ALA A 44 4.01 -8.79 14.74
C ALA A 44 5.44 -8.85 15.28
N LYS A 45 6.19 -9.93 14.95
CA LYS A 45 7.60 -10.07 15.33
C LYS A 45 8.50 -9.00 14.71
N ALA A 46 8.28 -8.66 13.45
CA ALA A 46 9.00 -7.56 12.80
C ALA A 46 8.69 -6.20 13.45
N TRP A 47 7.43 -5.96 13.83
CA TRP A 47 7.00 -4.73 14.50
C TRP A 47 7.59 -4.60 15.91
N GLU A 48 7.57 -5.68 16.69
CA GLU A 48 8.18 -5.75 18.03
C GLU A 48 9.67 -5.39 17.98
N LYS A 49 10.39 -5.89 16.96
CA LYS A 49 11.83 -5.64 16.76
C LYS A 49 12.16 -4.17 16.43
N VAL A 50 11.28 -3.46 15.71
CA VAL A 50 11.62 -2.16 15.08
C VAL A 50 10.85 -0.97 15.64
N VAL A 51 9.60 -1.17 16.07
CA VAL A 51 8.67 -0.08 16.43
C VAL A 51 8.32 -0.10 17.91
N ASN A 52 7.70 -1.17 18.42
CA ASN A 52 7.25 -1.35 19.82
C ASN A 52 6.16 -0.33 20.30
N PRO A 53 5.15 -0.67 21.15
CA PRO A 53 4.73 -1.99 21.63
C PRO A 53 3.54 -2.62 20.89
N PHE A 54 2.62 -1.83 20.32
CA PHE A 54 1.33 -2.38 19.87
C PHE A 54 1.29 -2.62 18.36
N TYR A 55 0.98 -3.85 17.95
CA TYR A 55 0.69 -4.24 16.57
C TYR A 55 -0.67 -4.95 16.53
N HIS A 56 -1.53 -4.57 15.58
CA HIS A 56 -2.80 -5.25 15.36
C HIS A 56 -2.66 -6.28 14.23
N SER A 57 -2.57 -7.54 14.61
CA SER A 57 -2.43 -8.65 13.66
C SER A 57 -3.65 -8.78 12.76
N MET A 58 -3.40 -8.95 11.47
CA MET A 58 -4.42 -9.17 10.46
C MET A 58 -4.07 -10.40 9.64
N LYS A 59 -5.10 -11.00 9.04
CA LYS A 59 -4.93 -12.12 8.11
C LYS A 59 -5.59 -11.81 6.78
N ASN A 60 -5.04 -12.35 5.70
CA ASN A 60 -5.65 -12.26 4.38
C ASN A 60 -6.79 -13.28 4.22
N GLY A 61 -7.43 -13.31 3.04
CA GLY A 61 -8.52 -14.26 2.73
C GLY A 61 -8.08 -15.73 2.70
N LEU A 62 -6.78 -16.01 2.73
CA LEU A 62 -6.18 -17.34 2.81
C LEU A 62 -5.74 -17.70 4.23
N ASN A 63 -6.12 -16.89 5.23
CA ASN A 63 -5.77 -17.06 6.65
C ASN A 63 -4.25 -16.94 6.94
N GLU A 64 -3.48 -16.33 6.05
CA GLU A 64 -2.05 -16.05 6.24
C GLU A 64 -1.84 -14.70 6.94
N PRO A 65 -0.75 -14.51 7.72
CA PRO A 65 -0.45 -13.22 8.33
C PRO A 65 -0.28 -12.11 7.27
N LEU A 66 -0.99 -11.00 7.47
CA LEU A 66 -1.01 -9.84 6.57
C LEU A 66 -0.27 -8.66 7.21
N PRO A 67 0.92 -8.29 6.71
CA PRO A 67 1.61 -7.09 7.15
C PRO A 67 0.79 -5.84 6.86
N ASN A 68 0.65 -4.96 7.86
CA ASN A 68 -0.03 -3.69 7.70
C ASN A 68 0.61 -2.62 8.60
N PHE A 69 0.68 -1.37 8.13
CA PHE A 69 1.21 -0.26 8.92
C PHE A 69 0.62 1.07 8.46
N TYR A 70 0.73 2.09 9.32
CA TYR A 70 0.23 3.43 9.06
C TYR A 70 1.34 4.47 9.20
N LEU A 71 1.36 5.44 8.29
CA LEU A 71 2.26 6.58 8.35
C LEU A 71 1.50 7.82 8.83
N LYS A 72 1.87 8.35 10.00
CA LYS A 72 1.26 9.58 10.54
C LYS A 72 1.97 10.81 9.98
N ILE A 73 1.38 11.42 8.95
CA ILE A 73 1.95 12.55 8.21
C ILE A 73 0.98 13.73 8.21
N PRO A 74 1.42 14.96 8.54
CA PRO A 74 0.56 16.14 8.58
C PRO A 74 -0.05 16.49 7.22
N THR A 75 -1.09 17.33 7.24
CA THR A 75 -1.62 17.97 6.03
C THR A 75 -0.55 18.82 5.37
N GLY A 76 -0.46 18.79 4.04
CA GLY A 76 0.67 19.40 3.30
C GLY A 76 2.01 18.68 3.45
N GLY A 77 2.09 17.61 4.24
CA GLY A 77 3.32 16.84 4.49
C GLY A 77 3.79 15.93 3.34
N GLY A 78 3.26 16.10 2.13
CA GLY A 78 3.62 15.27 0.98
C GLY A 78 3.30 13.78 1.17
N LYS A 79 2.10 13.45 1.66
CA LYS A 79 1.64 12.05 1.82
C LYS A 79 1.77 11.24 0.53
N THR A 80 1.38 11.83 -0.60
CA THR A 80 1.37 11.13 -1.90
C THR A 80 2.79 10.81 -2.39
N ILE A 81 3.75 11.73 -2.26
CA ILE A 81 5.15 11.44 -2.62
C ILE A 81 5.75 10.38 -1.69
N LEU A 82 5.45 10.43 -0.39
CA LEU A 82 5.86 9.40 0.56
C LEU A 82 5.27 8.03 0.21
N ALA A 83 4.01 7.98 -0.21
CA ALA A 83 3.39 6.73 -0.67
C ALA A 83 4.08 6.17 -1.92
N CYS A 84 4.48 7.01 -2.88
CA CYS A 84 5.23 6.58 -4.06
C CYS A 84 6.58 5.94 -3.68
N HIS A 85 7.32 6.56 -2.76
CA HIS A 85 8.56 5.98 -2.24
C HIS A 85 8.33 4.73 -1.37
N ALA A 86 7.22 4.66 -0.63
CA ALA A 86 6.88 3.47 0.14
C ALA A 86 6.59 2.27 -0.78
N ILE A 87 5.89 2.47 -1.91
CA ILE A 87 5.67 1.44 -2.93
C ILE A 87 7.02 0.91 -3.44
N ASP A 88 7.94 1.82 -3.77
CA ASP A 88 9.29 1.46 -4.20
C ASP A 88 10.04 0.62 -3.15
N LEU A 89 10.01 1.02 -1.88
CA LEU A 89 10.62 0.25 -0.79
C LEU A 89 9.97 -1.14 -0.61
N VAL A 90 8.64 -1.22 -0.66
CA VAL A 90 7.91 -2.51 -0.58
C VAL A 90 8.31 -3.42 -1.73
N ASN A 91 8.34 -2.90 -2.95
CA ASN A 91 8.70 -3.65 -4.15
C ASN A 91 10.15 -4.16 -4.10
N ARG A 92 11.11 -3.32 -3.68
CA ARG A 92 12.53 -3.67 -3.65
C ARG A 92 12.92 -4.57 -2.48
N ILE A 93 12.44 -4.29 -1.28
CA ILE A 93 12.90 -4.94 -0.04
C ILE A 93 12.07 -6.18 0.25
N TYR A 94 10.74 -6.02 0.26
CA TYR A 94 9.84 -7.06 0.74
C TYR A 94 9.41 -8.01 -0.38
N LEU A 95 8.87 -7.50 -1.48
CA LEU A 95 8.37 -8.32 -2.58
C LEU A 95 9.48 -8.78 -3.53
N LYS A 96 10.59 -8.05 -3.59
CA LYS A 96 11.71 -8.26 -4.52
C LYS A 96 11.23 -8.37 -5.99
N LYS A 97 10.23 -7.55 -6.34
CA LYS A 97 9.57 -7.53 -7.66
C LYS A 97 9.16 -6.11 -8.03
N GLN A 98 9.34 -5.74 -9.30
CA GLN A 98 9.01 -4.41 -9.84
C GLN A 98 7.63 -4.34 -10.51
N THR A 99 6.92 -5.46 -10.62
CA THR A 99 5.62 -5.59 -11.28
C THR A 99 4.58 -6.14 -10.32
N GLY A 100 3.31 -5.86 -10.57
CA GLY A 100 2.21 -6.29 -9.70
C GLY A 100 1.07 -5.29 -9.71
N LEU A 101 0.19 -5.39 -8.72
CA LEU A 101 -0.97 -4.52 -8.57
C LEU A 101 -0.88 -3.71 -7.27
N VAL A 102 -1.00 -2.39 -7.40
CA VAL A 102 -1.18 -1.45 -6.30
C VAL A 102 -2.58 -0.89 -6.36
N LEU A 103 -3.37 -1.14 -5.32
CA LEU A 103 -4.68 -0.56 -5.15
C LEU A 103 -4.57 0.77 -4.39
N TRP A 104 -4.84 1.88 -5.06
CA TRP A 104 -4.76 3.22 -4.48
C TRP A 104 -6.17 3.75 -4.15
N ILE A 105 -6.56 3.64 -2.88
CA ILE A 105 -7.89 4.04 -2.42
C ILE A 105 -7.90 5.51 -1.99
N ILE A 106 -8.87 6.28 -2.50
CA ILE A 106 -8.98 7.73 -2.30
C ILE A 106 -10.40 8.09 -1.79
N PRO A 107 -10.51 8.96 -0.76
CA PRO A 107 -11.81 9.21 -0.13
C PRO A 107 -12.68 10.27 -0.83
N THR A 108 -12.11 11.15 -1.65
CA THR A 108 -12.87 12.26 -2.28
C THR A 108 -12.53 12.43 -3.75
N THR A 109 -13.52 12.89 -4.53
CA THR A 109 -13.36 13.17 -5.97
C THR A 109 -12.26 14.19 -6.25
N GLN A 110 -12.10 15.19 -5.38
CA GLN A 110 -11.08 16.23 -5.59
C GLN A 110 -9.67 15.65 -5.47
N ILE A 111 -9.40 14.88 -4.41
CA ILE A 111 -8.09 14.23 -4.22
C ILE A 111 -7.87 13.20 -5.33
N TYR A 112 -8.92 12.52 -5.77
CA TYR A 112 -8.84 11.54 -6.86
C TYR A 112 -8.36 12.18 -8.15
N ARG A 113 -9.03 13.25 -8.61
CA ARG A 113 -8.67 13.94 -9.87
C ARG A 113 -7.25 14.49 -9.82
N GLN A 114 -6.87 15.12 -8.71
CA GLN A 114 -5.51 15.66 -8.54
C GLN A 114 -4.45 14.56 -8.59
N THR A 115 -4.70 13.45 -7.88
CA THR A 115 -3.75 12.32 -7.84
C THR A 115 -3.64 11.66 -9.21
N LEU A 116 -4.77 11.44 -9.90
CA LEU A 116 -4.79 10.83 -11.23
C LEU A 116 -3.99 11.64 -12.25
N LEU A 117 -4.20 12.96 -12.30
CA LEU A 117 -3.43 13.87 -13.18
C LEU A 117 -1.93 13.79 -12.85
N SER A 118 -1.58 13.84 -11.57
CA SER A 118 -0.20 13.79 -11.09
C SER A 118 0.50 12.45 -11.36
N LEU A 119 -0.23 11.35 -11.46
CA LEU A 119 0.33 10.02 -11.76
C LEU A 119 0.41 9.75 -13.26
N ARG A 120 -0.45 10.39 -14.07
CA ARG A 120 -0.41 10.27 -15.54
C ARG A 120 0.68 11.15 -16.17
N ASP A 121 0.97 12.30 -15.58
CA ASP A 121 2.04 13.20 -16.02
C ASP A 121 3.43 12.62 -15.71
N ARG A 122 4.22 12.31 -16.75
CA ARG A 122 5.57 11.73 -16.65
C ARG A 122 6.60 12.69 -16.06
N GLU A 123 6.38 13.99 -16.17
CA GLU A 123 7.28 15.00 -15.60
C GLU A 123 6.97 15.26 -14.12
N HIS A 124 5.82 14.77 -13.63
CA HIS A 124 5.43 14.97 -12.26
C HIS A 124 6.28 14.10 -11.30
N PRO A 125 6.77 14.65 -10.16
CA PRO A 125 7.64 13.90 -9.24
C PRO A 125 7.07 12.57 -8.74
N TYR A 126 5.74 12.47 -8.59
CA TYR A 126 5.09 11.22 -8.15
C TYR A 126 5.29 10.11 -9.20
N ARG A 127 5.07 10.45 -10.47
CA ARG A 127 5.22 9.52 -11.58
C ARG A 127 6.68 9.14 -11.78
N GLN A 128 7.62 10.09 -11.73
CA GLN A 128 9.06 9.80 -11.81
C GLN A 128 9.52 8.76 -10.78
N VAL A 129 9.05 8.85 -9.53
CA VAL A 129 9.38 7.87 -8.49
C VAL A 129 8.84 6.48 -8.83
N LEU A 130 7.60 6.39 -9.33
CA LEU A 130 7.01 5.11 -9.68
C LEU A 130 7.58 4.51 -10.98
N ASP A 131 7.99 5.35 -11.93
CA ASP A 131 8.73 4.90 -13.12
C ASP A 131 10.05 4.25 -12.70
N ILE A 132 10.81 4.86 -11.77
CA ILE A 132 12.03 4.24 -11.22
C ILE A 132 11.70 2.92 -10.51
N ALA A 133 10.65 2.89 -9.68
CA ALA A 133 10.25 1.71 -8.92
C ALA A 133 9.84 0.52 -9.81
N SER A 134 9.34 0.79 -11.01
CA SER A 134 8.83 -0.20 -11.97
C SER A 134 9.78 -0.51 -13.13
N GLY A 135 10.93 0.17 -13.21
CA GLY A 135 11.82 0.11 -14.37
C GLY A 135 11.15 0.66 -15.64
N GLY A 136 10.32 1.70 -15.50
CA GLY A 136 9.59 2.38 -16.57
C GLY A 136 8.31 1.66 -17.04
N ARG A 137 7.98 0.50 -16.46
CA ARG A 137 6.82 -0.32 -16.84
C ARG A 137 5.67 -0.11 -15.87
N ILE A 138 4.98 1.02 -16.02
CA ILE A 138 3.85 1.38 -15.16
C ILE A 138 2.59 1.67 -15.98
N THR A 139 1.46 1.18 -15.46
CA THR A 139 0.14 1.43 -16.02
C THR A 139 -0.77 2.03 -14.95
N ILE A 140 -1.30 3.23 -15.21
CA ILE A 140 -2.22 3.92 -14.30
C ILE A 140 -3.66 3.64 -14.75
N LEU A 141 -4.42 2.97 -13.91
CA LEU A 141 -5.79 2.54 -14.20
C LEU A 141 -6.82 3.21 -13.28
N GLU A 142 -8.03 3.34 -13.77
CA GLU A 142 -9.23 3.75 -13.06
C GLU A 142 -10.18 2.55 -12.89
N LYS A 143 -11.23 2.73 -12.08
CA LYS A 143 -12.16 1.65 -11.69
C LYS A 143 -12.72 0.81 -12.85
N MET A 144 -12.97 1.43 -14.00
CA MET A 144 -13.62 0.77 -15.14
C MET A 144 -12.63 0.17 -16.13
N ASP A 145 -11.34 0.45 -15.96
CA ASP A 145 -10.32 -0.08 -16.83
C ASP A 145 -10.13 -1.58 -16.57
N ARG A 146 -9.79 -2.31 -17.63
CA ARG A 146 -9.55 -3.75 -17.57
C ARG A 146 -8.05 -4.00 -17.67
N PHE A 147 -7.61 -5.05 -16.99
CA PHE A 147 -6.26 -5.59 -17.13
C PHE A 147 -6.32 -7.11 -17.00
N SER A 148 -5.30 -7.77 -17.53
CA SER A 148 -5.11 -9.21 -17.52
C SER A 148 -4.06 -9.61 -16.48
N LYS A 149 -3.93 -10.92 -16.23
CA LYS A 149 -2.85 -11.46 -15.40
C LYS A 149 -1.48 -11.08 -15.98
N LEU A 150 -1.31 -11.18 -17.30
CA LEU A 150 -0.07 -10.85 -17.99
C LEU A 150 0.34 -9.39 -17.74
N ASP A 151 -0.62 -8.47 -17.75
CA ASP A 151 -0.35 -7.05 -17.48
C ASP A 151 0.27 -6.84 -16.09
N THR A 152 -0.17 -7.59 -15.07
CA THR A 152 0.41 -7.54 -13.71
C THR A 152 1.75 -8.26 -13.56
N GLU A 153 2.07 -9.17 -14.47
CA GLU A 153 3.35 -9.86 -14.51
C GLU A 153 4.41 -8.96 -15.17
N GLU A 154 4.02 -8.19 -16.18
CA GLU A 154 4.91 -7.34 -16.97
C GLU A 154 5.02 -5.90 -16.48
N ASN A 155 3.99 -5.38 -15.80
CA ASN A 155 3.90 -3.98 -15.38
C ASN A 155 3.57 -3.82 -13.90
N LEU A 156 3.95 -2.67 -13.33
CA LEU A 156 3.37 -2.15 -12.11
C LEU A 156 2.03 -1.47 -12.45
N ILE A 157 0.92 -2.12 -12.14
CA ILE A 157 -0.40 -1.54 -12.29
C ILE A 157 -0.73 -0.75 -11.03
N VAL A 158 -1.05 0.54 -11.18
CA VAL A 158 -1.57 1.38 -10.09
C VAL A 158 -3.02 1.72 -10.41
N MET A 159 -3.95 1.09 -9.70
CA MET A 159 -5.38 1.27 -9.91
C MET A 159 -5.94 2.23 -8.86
N LEU A 160 -6.43 3.39 -9.31
CA LEU A 160 -7.05 4.37 -8.45
C LEU A 160 -8.53 4.03 -8.27
N LEU A 161 -8.94 3.90 -7.02
CA LEU A 161 -10.32 3.67 -6.65
C LEU A 161 -10.80 4.73 -5.68
N MET A 162 -12.04 5.17 -5.86
CA MET A 162 -12.81 5.75 -4.76
C MET A 162 -13.67 4.64 -4.19
N LEU A 163 -13.52 4.38 -2.89
CA LEU A 163 -14.57 3.64 -2.20
C LEU A 163 -15.80 4.55 -2.17
N PRO A 164 -16.99 4.08 -2.57
CA PRO A 164 -18.21 4.73 -2.16
C PRO A 164 -18.15 4.83 -0.64
N SER A 165 -18.60 5.94 -0.08
CA SER A 165 -18.80 6.10 1.37
C SER A 165 -19.85 5.07 1.84
N ALA A 166 -19.46 3.81 1.95
CA ALA A 166 -20.31 2.70 2.35
C ALA A 166 -20.43 2.70 3.88
N SER A 167 -20.99 3.79 4.41
CA SER A 167 -21.50 3.90 5.78
C SER A 167 -22.53 5.05 5.89
N ARG A 168 -23.50 5.12 4.98
CA ARG A 168 -24.83 5.64 5.34
C ARG A 168 -25.81 4.46 5.30
N GLN A 169 -25.63 3.52 6.23
CA GLN A 169 -26.78 2.73 6.66
C GLN A 169 -27.54 3.57 7.70
N ASN A 170 -28.70 4.09 7.26
CA ASN A 170 -29.92 4.33 8.03
C ASN A 170 -29.79 4.85 9.48
N LYS A 171 -29.85 6.16 9.66
CA LYS A 171 -30.69 6.78 10.70
C LYS A 171 -31.34 8.03 10.11
N GLU A 172 -32.67 8.10 10.22
CA GLU A 172 -33.57 9.17 9.75
C GLU A 172 -33.89 9.18 8.24
N GLY A 173 -35.11 8.75 7.88
CA GLY A 173 -35.60 8.97 6.51
C GLY A 173 -36.79 8.16 5.98
N LEU A 174 -37.47 7.33 6.77
CA LEU A 174 -38.74 6.71 6.35
C LEU A 174 -39.85 7.03 7.36
N ARG A 175 -40.27 8.30 7.36
CA ARG A 175 -41.62 8.67 7.81
C ARG A 175 -42.58 8.45 6.64
N HIS A 176 -43.28 7.33 6.64
CA HIS A 176 -44.53 7.19 5.90
C HIS A 176 -45.52 6.40 6.76
N SER A 177 -46.24 7.11 7.63
CA SER A 177 -47.55 6.70 8.13
C SER A 177 -48.57 7.67 7.55
N CYS A 178 -49.18 7.28 6.43
CA CYS A 178 -50.44 7.82 5.95
C CYS A 178 -51.15 6.70 5.19
N ARG A 179 -51.94 5.92 5.90
CA ARG A 179 -53.35 5.64 5.63
C ARG A 179 -53.99 5.19 6.94
#